data_AF-A0AAU8FF01-F1
#
_entry.id   AF-A0AAU8FF01-F1
#
_cell.length_a   1.000
_cell.length_b   1.000
_cell.length_c   1.000
_cell.angle_alpha   90.00
_cell.angle_beta   90.00
_cell.angle_gamma   90.00
#
_symmetry.space_group_name_H-M   'P 1'
#
loop_
_entity.id
_entity.type
_entity.pdbx_description
1 polymer ?
#
loop_
_entity_poly.entity_id
_entity_poly.type
_entity_poly.pdbx_seq_one_letter_code
_entity_poly.pdbx_strand_id
1 'polypeptide(L)'
;MEEKELLPHLFRTEYRKLVAVLCYLFGIEHVEIAEDIASDTFLAAAETWGIKGVPENPVAWIYTVAKNRTKNHLKRNSVFEQKVAPEVRYSSEKEQEIDIDMSPRNINDSQLAMIFAVCNPLVPSDSQVALALNLLCGFGVQEIADAFLLNKEVVYKRIQRAKEKLKEGKIHIAQPTVAEIGERLDTVLTTIYLLYSEGYYSVSQNTTLRKELCAEAMRLNFLLVENELTDRPEVSALLSLMCFHSSRFEARMNQNGEMVLYEDQDESLWNRELVERGGLLPGPRIHRRKTEPLSSRSRNRLLAYP
;
A
#
# COMPACT_ATOMS: atom_id res chain seq x y z
N MET A 1 4.83 22.58 12.54
CA MET A 1 4.75 22.33 11.09
C MET A 1 3.92 23.47 10.52
N GLU A 2 4.49 24.28 9.63
CA GLU A 2 3.76 25.40 9.02
C GLU A 2 2.55 24.87 8.23
N GLU A 3 1.49 25.68 8.13
CA GLU A 3 0.22 25.33 7.45
C GLU A 3 0.44 24.82 6.01
N LYS A 4 1.50 25.31 5.34
CA LYS A 4 1.92 24.90 3.99
C LYS A 4 2.38 23.43 3.88
N GLU A 5 2.89 22.83 4.95
CA GLU A 5 3.39 21.45 4.94
C GLU A 5 2.38 20.44 5.49
N LEU A 6 1.44 20.91 6.34
CA LEU A 6 0.46 20.03 6.98
C LEU A 6 -0.51 19.40 5.99
N LEU A 7 -1.11 20.18 5.08
CA LEU A 7 -2.10 19.66 4.15
C LEU A 7 -1.51 18.66 3.15
N PRO A 8 -0.33 18.90 2.53
CA PRO A 8 0.33 17.88 1.71
C PRO A 8 0.66 16.59 2.48
N HIS A 9 1.10 16.70 3.73
CA HIS A 9 1.37 15.52 4.57
C HIS A 9 0.08 14.72 4.83
N LEU A 10 -0.99 15.39 5.25
CA LEU A 10 -2.30 14.76 5.48
C LEU A 10 -2.88 14.17 4.21
N PHE A 11 -2.67 14.82 3.05
CA PHE A 11 -3.06 14.27 1.77
C PHE A 11 -2.41 12.90 1.57
N ARG A 12 -1.09 12.79 1.73
CA ARG A 12 -0.39 11.51 1.57
C ARG A 12 -0.84 10.44 2.56
N THR A 13 -1.04 10.79 3.83
CA THR A 13 -1.35 9.79 4.87
C THR A 13 -2.83 9.41 4.93
N GLU A 14 -3.74 10.34 4.72
CA GLU A 14 -5.17 10.17 4.93
C GLU A 14 -5.95 9.89 3.63
N TYR A 15 -5.49 10.36 2.46
CA TYR A 15 -6.16 10.08 1.18
C TYR A 15 -6.30 8.58 0.92
N ARG A 16 -5.20 7.83 1.04
CA ARG A 16 -5.18 6.37 0.87
C ARG A 16 -6.10 5.62 1.84
N LYS A 17 -6.30 6.16 3.05
CA LYS A 17 -7.19 5.55 4.06
C LYS A 17 -8.65 5.80 3.69
N LEU A 18 -8.98 7.04 3.28
CA LEU A 18 -10.31 7.38 2.78
C LEU A 18 -10.67 6.54 1.55
N VAL A 19 -9.78 6.48 0.56
CA VAL A 19 -10.01 5.70 -0.66
C VAL A 19 -10.22 4.22 -0.33
N ALA A 20 -9.42 3.63 0.57
CA ALA A 20 -9.61 2.24 0.97
C ALA A 20 -10.99 1.99 1.61
N VAL A 21 -11.40 2.81 2.58
CA VAL A 21 -12.71 2.68 3.25
C VAL A 21 -13.86 2.90 2.27
N LEU A 22 -13.77 3.91 1.40
CA LEU A 22 -14.81 4.22 0.43
C LEU A 22 -14.89 3.17 -0.68
N CYS A 23 -13.77 2.62 -1.13
CA CYS A 23 -13.76 1.50 -2.09
C CYS A 23 -14.32 0.23 -1.44
N TYR A 24 -14.02 -0.02 -0.16
CA TYR A 24 -14.63 -1.12 0.58
C TYR A 24 -16.16 -0.96 0.68
N LEU A 25 -16.65 0.27 0.84
CA LEU A 25 -18.08 0.58 0.90
C LEU A 25 -18.79 0.48 -0.46
N PHE A 26 -18.21 1.08 -1.51
CA PHE A 26 -18.85 1.18 -2.83
C PHE A 26 -18.52 -0.01 -3.77
N GLY A 27 -17.44 -0.74 -3.51
CA GLY A 27 -16.88 -1.72 -4.44
C GLY A 27 -15.93 -1.10 -5.47
N ILE A 28 -15.14 -1.96 -6.13
CA ILE A 28 -14.13 -1.54 -7.11
C ILE A 28 -14.74 -0.89 -8.36
N GLU A 29 -15.99 -1.22 -8.68
CA GLU A 29 -16.75 -0.66 -9.81
C GLU A 29 -16.94 0.85 -9.72
N HIS A 30 -16.90 1.37 -8.50
CA HIS A 30 -17.11 2.77 -8.15
C HIS A 30 -15.85 3.40 -7.53
N VAL A 31 -14.66 2.89 -7.87
CA VAL A 31 -13.38 3.43 -7.39
C VAL A 31 -13.22 4.92 -7.69
N GLU A 32 -13.68 5.40 -8.84
CA GLU A 32 -13.59 6.82 -9.21
C GLU A 32 -14.43 7.70 -8.29
N ILE A 33 -15.60 7.19 -7.85
CA ILE A 33 -16.45 7.91 -6.88
C ILE A 33 -15.73 8.05 -5.53
N ALA A 34 -15.03 7.00 -5.10
CA ALA A 34 -14.23 7.05 -3.88
C ALA A 34 -13.06 8.06 -4.00
N GLU A 35 -12.36 8.06 -5.13
CA GLU A 35 -11.26 9.00 -5.42
C GLU A 35 -11.75 10.44 -5.51
N ASP A 36 -12.90 10.69 -6.15
CA ASP A 36 -13.51 12.00 -6.28
C ASP A 36 -13.92 12.54 -4.91
N ILE A 37 -14.61 11.74 -4.08
CA ILE A 37 -15.00 12.15 -2.72
C ILE A 37 -13.78 12.47 -1.86
N ALA A 38 -12.72 11.65 -1.93
CA ALA A 38 -11.48 11.91 -1.20
C ALA A 38 -10.84 13.22 -1.70
N SER A 39 -10.71 13.41 -3.01
CA SER A 39 -10.13 14.61 -3.61
C SER A 39 -10.90 15.88 -3.24
N ASP A 40 -12.23 15.83 -3.34
CA ASP A 40 -13.15 16.90 -2.95
C ASP A 40 -13.06 17.26 -1.46
N THR A 41 -12.75 16.27 -0.62
CA THR A 41 -12.54 16.48 0.82
C THR A 41 -11.28 17.30 1.06
N PHE A 42 -10.19 16.97 0.39
CA PHE A 42 -8.94 17.73 0.49
C PHE A 42 -9.01 19.10 -0.20
N LEU A 43 -9.77 19.22 -1.29
CA LEU A 43 -10.05 20.51 -1.90
C LEU A 43 -10.78 21.43 -0.91
N ALA A 44 -11.80 20.91 -0.24
CA ALA A 44 -12.52 21.68 0.79
C ALA A 44 -11.62 22.06 1.97
N ALA A 45 -10.66 21.20 2.37
CA ALA A 45 -9.66 21.54 3.38
C ALA A 45 -8.78 22.71 2.91
N ALA A 46 -8.26 22.63 1.68
CA ALA A 46 -7.42 23.68 1.09
C ALA A 46 -8.13 25.05 1.05
N GLU A 47 -9.40 25.07 0.65
CA GLU A 47 -10.22 26.28 0.58
C GLU A 47 -10.57 26.82 1.96
N THR A 48 -10.95 25.94 2.90
CA THR A 48 -11.49 26.35 4.20
C THR A 48 -10.40 26.75 5.16
N TRP A 49 -9.30 25.99 5.24
CA TRP A 49 -8.25 26.21 6.24
C TRP A 49 -7.47 27.49 5.95
N GLY A 50 -7.20 27.80 4.67
CA GLY A 50 -6.54 29.05 4.29
C GLY A 50 -7.33 30.32 4.65
N ILE A 51 -8.65 30.21 4.87
CA ILE A 51 -9.52 31.33 5.25
C ILE A 51 -9.83 31.34 6.75
N LYS A 52 -10.16 30.17 7.32
CA LYS A 52 -10.66 30.03 8.70
C LYS A 52 -9.62 29.54 9.70
N GLY A 53 -8.41 29.24 9.23
CA GLY A 53 -7.38 28.54 9.98
C GLY A 53 -7.61 27.02 10.00
N VAL A 54 -6.52 26.31 10.31
CA VAL A 54 -6.51 24.86 10.52
C VAL A 54 -7.34 24.51 11.77
N PRO A 55 -8.28 23.55 11.70
CA PRO A 55 -9.06 23.11 12.85
C PRO A 55 -8.19 22.39 13.88
N GLU A 56 -8.61 22.36 15.15
CA GLU A 56 -7.86 21.71 16.25
C GLU A 56 -7.55 20.24 15.98
N ASN A 57 -8.45 19.52 15.31
CA ASN A 57 -8.23 18.16 14.84
C ASN A 57 -8.47 18.05 13.32
N PRO A 58 -7.41 18.26 12.50
CA PRO A 58 -7.48 18.21 11.04
C PRO A 58 -7.93 16.85 10.50
N VAL A 59 -7.45 15.76 11.10
CA VAL A 59 -7.78 14.39 10.66
C VAL A 59 -9.26 14.10 10.89
N ALA A 60 -9.77 14.40 12.08
CA ALA A 60 -11.19 14.22 12.38
C ALA A 60 -12.06 15.07 11.45
N TRP A 61 -11.65 16.31 11.15
CA TRP A 61 -12.34 17.18 10.21
C TRP A 61 -12.41 16.56 8.81
N ILE A 62 -11.28 16.05 8.29
CA ILE A 62 -11.22 15.37 6.99
C ILE A 62 -12.20 14.21 6.96
N TYR A 63 -12.20 13.34 7.98
CA TYR A 63 -13.10 12.20 8.03
C TYR A 63 -14.56 12.62 8.11
N THR A 64 -14.90 13.62 8.93
CA THR A 64 -16.27 14.14 9.00
C THR A 64 -16.75 14.68 7.65
N VAL A 65 -15.90 15.43 6.94
CA VAL A 65 -16.24 15.97 5.62
C VAL A 65 -16.41 14.86 4.59
N ALA A 66 -15.49 13.88 4.55
CA ALA A 66 -15.60 12.72 3.68
C ALA A 66 -16.90 11.94 3.95
N LYS A 67 -17.22 11.64 5.21
CA LYS A 67 -18.46 10.96 5.60
C LYS A 67 -19.70 11.73 5.12
N ASN A 68 -19.73 13.04 5.32
CA ASN A 68 -20.84 13.88 4.91
C ASN A 68 -20.99 13.91 3.38
N ARG A 69 -19.88 14.00 2.64
CA ARG A 69 -19.88 13.95 1.17
C ARG A 69 -20.39 12.60 0.66
N THR A 70 -19.93 11.49 1.23
CA THR A 70 -20.42 10.15 0.90
C THR A 70 -21.90 10.00 1.18
N LYS A 71 -22.39 10.43 2.35
CA LYS A 71 -23.83 10.43 2.67
C LYS A 71 -24.63 11.25 1.66
N ASN A 72 -24.15 12.43 1.29
CA ASN A 72 -24.80 13.28 0.30
C ASN A 72 -24.82 12.64 -1.09
N HIS A 73 -23.73 11.98 -1.49
CA HIS A 73 -23.65 11.24 -2.75
C HIS A 73 -24.67 10.09 -2.77
N LEU A 74 -24.70 9.26 -1.72
CA LEU A 74 -25.66 8.16 -1.59
C LEU A 74 -27.11 8.63 -1.56
N LYS A 75 -27.42 9.74 -0.89
CA LYS A 75 -28.77 10.34 -0.89
C LYS A 75 -29.16 10.87 -2.27
N ARG A 76 -28.23 11.51 -3.00
CA ARG A 76 -28.51 11.99 -4.37
C ARG A 76 -28.70 10.83 -5.33
N ASN A 77 -27.91 9.77 -5.20
CA ASN A 77 -28.02 8.59 -6.05
C ASN A 77 -29.24 7.74 -5.70
N SER A 78 -29.64 7.60 -4.44
CA SER A 78 -30.91 6.95 -4.12
C SER A 78 -32.10 7.74 -4.65
N VAL A 79 -32.05 9.08 -4.61
CA VAL A 79 -33.04 9.96 -5.27
C VAL A 79 -32.95 9.88 -6.81
N PHE A 80 -31.77 9.61 -7.38
CA PHE A 80 -31.54 9.45 -8.82
C PHE A 80 -32.02 8.08 -9.33
N GLU A 81 -31.68 6.99 -8.64
CA GLU A 81 -32.18 5.64 -8.89
C GLU A 81 -33.70 5.57 -8.72
N GLN A 82 -34.27 6.22 -7.69
CA GLN A 82 -35.73 6.27 -7.49
C GLN A 82 -36.47 7.11 -8.54
N LYS A 83 -35.81 8.00 -9.31
CA LYS A 83 -36.45 8.81 -10.36
C LYS A 83 -36.30 8.25 -11.77
N VAL A 84 -35.47 7.21 -12.00
CA VAL A 84 -35.22 6.64 -13.34
C VAL A 84 -35.29 5.10 -13.42
N ALA A 85 -35.33 4.33 -12.31
CA ALA A 85 -35.48 2.86 -12.37
C ALA A 85 -36.59 2.33 -11.41
N PRO A 86 -37.68 1.70 -11.91
CA PRO A 86 -38.80 1.25 -11.07
C PRO A 86 -38.64 -0.11 -10.35
N GLU A 87 -37.44 -0.70 -10.24
CA GLU A 87 -37.27 -2.06 -9.66
C GLU A 87 -36.58 -2.11 -8.29
N VAL A 88 -36.09 -0.99 -7.74
CA VAL A 88 -35.56 -0.92 -6.36
C VAL A 88 -36.69 -0.57 -5.38
N ARG A 89 -37.75 -1.38 -5.36
CA ARG A 89 -38.89 -1.24 -4.43
C ARG A 89 -38.96 -2.43 -3.48
N TYR A 90 -37.96 -2.64 -2.62
CA TYR A 90 -38.12 -3.58 -1.48
C TYR A 90 -37.27 -3.27 -0.22
N SER A 91 -36.80 -2.03 -0.01
CA SER A 91 -36.16 -1.67 1.27
C SER A 91 -36.30 -0.19 1.68
N SER A 92 -37.41 0.45 1.33
CA SER A 92 -37.76 1.76 1.89
C SER A 92 -38.62 1.58 3.13
N GLU A 93 -38.02 1.26 4.28
CA GLU A 93 -38.69 1.37 5.59
C GLU A 93 -37.70 1.43 6.77
N LYS A 94 -36.81 2.44 6.71
CA LYS A 94 -36.19 3.21 7.81
C LYS A 94 -34.95 3.88 7.24
N GLU A 95 -34.84 5.19 7.40
CA GLU A 95 -33.59 5.94 7.22
C GLU A 95 -32.61 5.47 8.29
N GLN A 96 -32.00 4.29 8.10
CA GLN A 96 -30.76 3.98 8.80
C GLN A 96 -29.75 4.99 8.27
N GLU A 97 -29.34 5.93 9.14
CA GLU A 97 -28.19 6.76 8.82
C GLU A 97 -27.03 5.82 8.49
N ILE A 98 -26.54 5.86 7.26
CA ILE A 98 -25.37 5.10 6.84
C ILE A 98 -24.18 5.67 7.64
N ASP A 99 -23.86 5.06 8.78
CA ASP A 99 -22.70 5.43 9.56
C ASP A 99 -21.48 4.75 8.97
N ILE A 100 -20.63 5.55 8.31
CA ILE A 100 -19.41 5.07 7.69
C ILE A 100 -18.38 4.96 8.80
N ASP A 101 -17.93 3.75 9.11
CA ASP A 101 -16.92 3.57 10.14
C ASP A 101 -15.54 4.06 9.64
N MET A 102 -14.96 5.02 10.36
CA MET A 102 -13.60 5.53 10.12
C MET A 102 -12.69 5.22 11.33
N SER A 103 -13.03 4.17 12.10
CA SER A 103 -12.19 3.67 13.16
C SER A 103 -10.84 3.17 12.59
N PRO A 104 -9.74 3.25 13.36
CA PRO A 104 -8.44 2.74 12.92
C PRO A 104 -8.51 1.27 12.49
N ARG A 105 -9.33 0.46 13.16
CA ARG A 105 -9.55 -0.94 12.80
C ARG A 105 -10.18 -1.09 11.42
N ASN A 106 -11.30 -0.40 11.15
CA ASN A 106 -11.95 -0.49 9.85
C ASN A 106 -11.08 0.05 8.72
N ILE A 107 -10.27 1.07 8.99
CA ILE A 107 -9.29 1.59 8.03
C ILE A 107 -8.26 0.50 7.69
N ASN A 108 -7.66 -0.15 8.69
CA ASN A 108 -6.67 -1.20 8.46
C ASN A 108 -7.29 -2.40 7.71
N ASP A 109 -8.48 -2.83 8.13
CA ASP A 109 -9.22 -3.93 7.49
C ASP A 109 -9.54 -3.57 6.03
N SER A 110 -9.99 -2.34 5.75
CA SER A 110 -10.29 -1.87 4.39
C SER A 110 -9.02 -1.81 3.53
N GLN A 111 -7.90 -1.35 4.09
CA GLN A 111 -6.62 -1.32 3.38
C GLN A 111 -6.13 -2.74 3.06
N LEU A 112 -6.26 -3.69 3.99
CA LEU A 112 -5.93 -5.09 3.77
C LEU A 112 -6.78 -5.70 2.65
N ALA A 113 -8.10 -5.53 2.70
CA ALA A 113 -9.00 -5.99 1.65
C ALA A 113 -8.62 -5.39 0.28
N MET A 114 -8.27 -4.10 0.26
CA MET A 114 -7.86 -3.42 -0.96
C MET A 114 -6.52 -3.93 -1.51
N ILE A 115 -5.54 -4.28 -0.67
CA ILE A 115 -4.28 -4.91 -1.09
C ILE A 115 -4.57 -6.19 -1.89
N PHE A 116 -5.43 -7.07 -1.37
CA PHE A 116 -5.77 -8.33 -2.03
C PHE A 116 -6.62 -8.16 -3.29
N ALA A 117 -7.46 -7.12 -3.35
CA ALA A 117 -8.22 -6.78 -4.55
C ALA A 117 -7.30 -6.24 -5.66
N VAL A 118 -6.36 -5.34 -5.33
CA VAL A 118 -5.41 -4.75 -6.28
C VAL A 118 -4.41 -5.79 -6.79
N CYS A 119 -3.91 -6.67 -5.92
CA CYS A 119 -2.95 -7.72 -6.28
C CYS A 119 -3.64 -8.98 -6.85
N ASN A 120 -4.77 -8.80 -7.55
CA ASN A 120 -5.47 -9.91 -8.18
C ASN A 120 -4.69 -10.39 -9.42
N PRO A 121 -4.48 -11.72 -9.61
CA PRO A 121 -3.76 -12.28 -10.76
C PRO A 121 -4.32 -11.91 -12.14
N LEU A 122 -5.58 -11.46 -12.22
CA LEU A 122 -6.15 -10.91 -13.45
C LEU A 122 -5.36 -9.68 -13.94
N VAL A 123 -4.81 -8.88 -13.04
CA VAL A 123 -4.03 -7.67 -13.36
C VAL A 123 -2.56 -8.04 -13.54
N PRO A 124 -1.88 -7.64 -14.64
CA PRO A 124 -0.44 -7.87 -14.82
C PRO A 124 0.38 -7.23 -13.69
N SER A 125 1.50 -7.83 -13.31
CA SER A 125 2.32 -7.40 -12.16
C SER A 125 2.72 -5.91 -12.21
N ASP A 126 3.23 -5.42 -13.36
CA ASP A 126 3.54 -3.99 -13.55
C ASP A 126 2.35 -3.05 -13.32
N SER A 127 1.15 -3.51 -13.65
CA SER A 127 -0.10 -2.79 -13.43
C SER A 127 -0.56 -2.88 -11.97
N GLN A 128 -0.31 -4.00 -11.29
CA GLN A 128 -0.56 -4.13 -9.85
C GLN A 128 0.29 -3.15 -9.05
N VAL A 129 1.59 -3.03 -9.36
CA VAL A 129 2.50 -2.09 -8.70
C VAL A 129 2.03 -0.65 -8.90
N ALA A 130 1.74 -0.25 -10.14
CA ALA A 130 1.26 1.10 -10.44
C ALA A 130 -0.08 1.41 -9.77
N LEU A 131 -1.01 0.45 -9.75
CA LEU A 131 -2.31 0.60 -9.11
C LEU A 131 -2.20 0.66 -7.58
N ALA A 132 -1.32 -0.16 -6.98
CA ALA A 132 -1.03 -0.14 -5.54
C ALA A 132 -0.44 1.21 -5.11
N LEU A 133 0.54 1.73 -5.87
CA LEU A 133 1.10 3.04 -5.59
C LEU A 133 0.05 4.16 -5.63
N ASN A 134 -0.87 4.10 -6.59
CA ASN A 134 -1.91 5.11 -6.73
C ASN A 134 -2.97 5.00 -5.62
N LEU A 135 -3.56 3.82 -5.40
CA LEU A 135 -4.70 3.65 -4.52
C LEU A 135 -4.32 3.41 -3.05
N LEU A 136 -3.27 2.63 -2.79
CA LEU A 136 -2.89 2.19 -1.45
C LEU A 136 -1.84 3.10 -0.82
N CYS A 137 -1.03 3.77 -1.63
CA CYS A 137 0.05 4.63 -1.16
C CYS A 137 -0.23 6.13 -1.39
N GLY A 138 -1.19 6.46 -2.27
CA GLY A 138 -1.61 7.84 -2.52
C GLY A 138 -0.70 8.62 -3.48
N PHE A 139 0.13 7.94 -4.28
CA PHE A 139 0.98 8.60 -5.26
C PHE A 139 0.19 9.06 -6.49
N GLY A 140 0.47 10.27 -6.93
CA GLY A 140 -0.05 10.82 -8.18
C GLY A 140 0.59 10.16 -9.40
N VAL A 141 -0.10 10.26 -10.54
CA VAL A 141 0.38 9.71 -11.83
C VAL A 141 1.75 10.26 -12.22
N GLN A 142 2.03 11.54 -11.91
CA GLN A 142 3.32 12.15 -12.19
C GLN A 142 4.44 11.56 -11.32
N GLU A 143 4.20 11.42 -10.02
CA GLU A 143 5.18 10.83 -9.09
C GLU A 143 5.50 9.38 -9.49
N ILE A 144 4.50 8.60 -9.92
CA ILE A 144 4.70 7.26 -10.44
C ILE A 144 5.47 7.31 -11.78
N ALA A 145 5.15 8.23 -12.69
CA ALA A 145 5.90 8.36 -13.94
C ALA A 145 7.39 8.67 -13.69
N ASP A 146 7.68 9.58 -12.74
CA ASP A 146 9.04 9.97 -12.38
C ASP A 146 9.80 8.84 -11.68
N ALA A 147 9.11 8.04 -10.85
CA ALA A 147 9.71 6.91 -10.15
C ALA A 147 10.13 5.78 -11.12
N PHE A 148 9.30 5.50 -12.12
CA PHE A 148 9.51 4.42 -13.10
C PHE A 148 10.17 4.89 -14.40
N LEU A 149 10.51 6.18 -14.52
CA LEU A 149 11.05 6.79 -15.75
C LEU A 149 10.16 6.52 -16.98
N LEU A 150 8.84 6.57 -16.78
CA LEU A 150 7.83 6.33 -17.80
C LEU A 150 7.16 7.64 -18.23
N ASN A 151 6.50 7.61 -19.39
CA ASN A 151 5.63 8.70 -19.81
C ASN A 151 4.36 8.74 -18.92
N LYS A 152 3.97 9.94 -18.47
CA LYS A 152 2.77 10.19 -17.66
C LYS A 152 1.50 9.56 -18.24
N GLU A 153 1.30 9.64 -19.56
CA GLU A 153 0.14 9.07 -20.25
C GLU A 153 0.16 7.54 -20.22
N VAL A 154 1.34 6.93 -20.26
CA VAL A 154 1.51 5.47 -20.17
C VAL A 154 1.10 5.01 -18.77
N VAL A 155 1.56 5.70 -17.73
CA VAL A 155 1.18 5.40 -16.34
C VAL A 155 -0.31 5.59 -16.13
N TYR A 156 -0.88 6.70 -16.62
CA TYR A 156 -2.33 6.96 -16.54
C TYR A 156 -3.14 5.82 -17.18
N LYS A 157 -2.83 5.48 -18.44
CA LYS A 157 -3.52 4.39 -19.15
C LYS A 157 -3.32 3.04 -18.46
N ARG A 158 -2.15 2.79 -17.87
CA ARG A 158 -1.87 1.56 -17.13
C ARG A 158 -2.77 1.44 -15.91
N ILE A 159 -2.89 2.49 -15.10
CA ILE A 159 -3.76 2.53 -13.92
C ILE A 159 -5.23 2.34 -14.33
N GLN A 160 -5.70 3.06 -15.36
CA GLN A 160 -7.09 2.97 -15.81
C GLN A 160 -7.44 1.56 -16.31
N ARG A 161 -6.59 0.95 -17.15
CA ARG A 161 -6.80 -0.44 -17.61
C ARG A 161 -6.77 -1.44 -16.46
N ALA A 162 -5.95 -1.21 -15.44
CA ALA A 162 -5.92 -2.07 -14.26
C ALA A 162 -7.25 -2.00 -13.49
N LYS A 163 -7.77 -0.78 -13.28
CA LYS A 163 -9.10 -0.57 -12.68
C LYS A 163 -10.18 -1.25 -13.51
N GLU A 164 -10.26 -0.97 -14.81
CA GLU A 164 -11.22 -1.59 -15.74
C GLU A 164 -11.19 -3.12 -15.66
N LYS A 165 -10.00 -3.73 -15.64
CA LYS A 165 -9.86 -5.19 -15.58
C LYS A 165 -10.38 -5.80 -14.27
N LEU A 166 -10.23 -5.09 -13.14
CA LEU A 166 -10.83 -5.51 -11.87
C LEU A 166 -12.35 -5.39 -11.90
N LYS A 167 -12.89 -4.36 -12.57
CA LYS A 167 -14.34 -4.19 -12.76
C LYS A 167 -14.94 -5.26 -13.66
N GLU A 168 -14.32 -5.52 -14.81
CA GLU A 168 -14.75 -6.58 -15.74
C GLU A 168 -14.68 -7.96 -15.09
N GLY A 169 -13.65 -8.20 -14.27
CA GLY A 169 -13.50 -9.40 -13.45
C GLY A 169 -14.47 -9.49 -12.26
N LYS A 170 -15.30 -8.47 -12.02
CA LYS A 170 -16.24 -8.36 -10.89
C LYS A 170 -15.58 -8.65 -9.54
N ILE A 171 -14.38 -8.12 -9.34
CA ILE A 171 -13.62 -8.34 -8.11
C ILE A 171 -14.25 -7.56 -6.96
N HIS A 172 -14.68 -8.27 -5.92
CA HIS A 172 -15.21 -7.64 -4.72
C HIS A 172 -14.08 -7.25 -3.76
N ILE A 173 -14.17 -6.04 -3.21
CA ILE A 173 -13.29 -5.61 -2.12
C ILE A 173 -13.93 -6.09 -0.83
N ALA A 174 -13.50 -7.27 -0.38
CA ALA A 174 -13.96 -7.91 0.83
C ALA A 174 -12.77 -8.46 1.61
N GLN A 175 -12.97 -8.77 2.88
CA GLN A 175 -11.94 -9.46 3.66
C GLN A 175 -11.60 -10.80 2.99
N PRO A 176 -10.33 -11.05 2.64
CA PRO A 176 -9.95 -12.26 1.94
C PRO A 176 -10.12 -13.45 2.86
N THR A 177 -10.69 -14.53 2.34
CA THR A 177 -10.77 -15.80 3.03
C THR A 177 -9.38 -16.43 3.16
N VAL A 178 -9.23 -17.38 4.10
CA VAL A 178 -7.94 -18.10 4.30
C VAL A 178 -7.44 -18.76 3.01
N ALA A 179 -8.36 -19.30 2.19
CA ALA A 179 -8.04 -19.90 0.89
C ALA A 179 -7.50 -18.85 -0.09
N GLU A 180 -8.20 -17.72 -0.24
CA GLU A 180 -7.77 -16.64 -1.12
C GLU A 180 -6.45 -15.99 -0.67
N ILE A 181 -6.20 -15.91 0.64
CA ILE A 181 -4.89 -15.51 1.17
C ILE A 181 -3.83 -16.52 0.71
N GLY A 182 -4.09 -17.81 0.87
CA GLY A 182 -3.16 -18.87 0.43
C GLY A 182 -2.82 -18.78 -1.06
N GLU A 183 -3.80 -18.46 -1.90
CA GLU A 183 -3.61 -18.35 -3.36
C GLU A 183 -2.93 -17.05 -3.80
N ARG A 184 -3.21 -15.92 -3.13
CA ARG A 184 -2.81 -14.60 -3.60
C ARG A 184 -1.65 -13.97 -2.83
N LEU A 185 -1.28 -14.51 -1.66
CA LEU A 185 -0.24 -13.91 -0.82
C LEU A 185 1.10 -13.75 -1.54
N ASP A 186 1.50 -14.73 -2.36
CA ASP A 186 2.74 -14.64 -3.14
C ASP A 186 2.71 -13.47 -4.15
N THR A 187 1.56 -13.24 -4.80
CA THR A 187 1.36 -12.09 -5.70
C THR A 187 1.39 -10.77 -4.93
N VAL A 188 0.80 -10.72 -3.73
CA VAL A 188 0.86 -9.54 -2.84
C VAL A 188 2.31 -9.25 -2.44
N LEU A 189 3.04 -10.24 -1.95
CA LEU A 189 4.43 -10.08 -1.52
C LEU A 189 5.34 -9.70 -2.68
N THR A 190 5.13 -10.29 -3.87
CA THR A 190 5.85 -9.92 -5.09
C THR A 190 5.58 -8.44 -5.44
N THR A 191 4.32 -8.00 -5.41
CA THR A 191 3.97 -6.61 -5.69
C THR A 191 4.61 -5.65 -4.70
N ILE A 192 4.57 -5.96 -3.40
CA ILE A 192 5.19 -5.15 -2.34
C ILE A 192 6.72 -5.12 -2.50
N TYR A 193 7.35 -6.25 -2.82
CA TYR A 193 8.77 -6.33 -3.08
C TYR A 193 9.20 -5.52 -4.31
N LEU A 194 8.44 -5.58 -5.41
CA LEU A 194 8.71 -4.78 -6.61
C LEU A 194 8.57 -3.29 -6.33
N LEU A 195 7.54 -2.89 -5.58
CA LEU A 195 7.35 -1.51 -5.13
C LEU A 195 8.57 -1.03 -4.32
N TYR A 196 9.01 -1.83 -3.34
CA TYR A 196 10.19 -1.52 -2.54
C TYR A 196 11.45 -1.43 -3.38
N SER A 197 11.64 -2.39 -4.29
CA SER A 197 12.81 -2.49 -5.15
C SER A 197 12.94 -1.27 -6.05
N GLU A 198 11.82 -0.76 -6.58
CA GLU A 198 11.85 0.50 -7.33
C GLU A 198 12.26 1.68 -6.47
N GLY A 199 11.71 1.86 -5.26
CA GLY A 199 12.19 2.92 -4.39
C GLY A 199 13.70 2.78 -4.09
N TYR A 200 14.13 1.56 -3.79
CA TYR A 200 15.47 1.28 -3.29
C TYR A 200 16.55 1.40 -4.37
N TYR A 201 16.28 0.89 -5.58
CA TYR A 201 17.23 0.86 -6.69
C TYR A 201 16.99 1.91 -7.77
N SER A 202 15.89 2.68 -7.73
CA SER A 202 15.59 3.67 -8.78
C SER A 202 16.75 4.67 -8.96
N VAL A 203 17.03 4.93 -10.24
CA VAL A 203 18.03 5.91 -10.69
C VAL A 203 17.43 7.32 -10.72
N SER A 204 16.20 7.50 -10.25
CA SER A 204 15.57 8.82 -10.14
C SER A 204 16.41 9.75 -9.27
N GLN A 205 16.61 10.98 -9.75
CA GLN A 205 17.33 12.03 -9.02
C GLN A 205 16.55 12.52 -7.78
N ASN A 206 15.29 12.13 -7.63
CA ASN A 206 14.46 12.51 -6.50
C ASN A 206 14.62 11.50 -5.33
N THR A 207 15.66 11.70 -4.53
CA THR A 207 15.95 10.85 -3.36
C THR A 207 14.82 10.82 -2.34
N THR A 208 14.08 11.91 -2.17
CA THR A 208 12.93 11.96 -1.26
C THR A 208 11.83 11.02 -1.72
N LEU A 209 11.46 11.07 -3.01
CA LEU A 209 10.45 10.19 -3.58
C LEU A 209 10.82 8.70 -3.41
N ARG A 210 12.09 8.36 -3.61
CA ARG A 210 12.61 7.00 -3.42
C ARG A 210 12.41 6.47 -2.00
N LYS A 211 12.74 7.28 -0.99
CA LYS A 211 12.55 6.93 0.42
C LYS A 211 11.07 6.74 0.76
N GLU A 212 10.20 7.59 0.21
CA GLU A 212 8.74 7.49 0.40
C GLU A 212 8.19 6.18 -0.19
N LEU A 213 8.63 5.77 -1.39
CA LEU A 213 8.24 4.48 -1.98
C LEU A 213 8.63 3.29 -1.08
N CYS A 214 9.87 3.28 -0.60
CA CYS A 214 10.32 2.23 0.32
C CYS A 214 9.53 2.21 1.63
N ALA A 215 9.26 3.38 2.20
CA ALA A 215 8.47 3.50 3.42
C ALA A 215 7.05 2.97 3.23
N GLU A 216 6.42 3.27 2.08
CA GLU A 216 5.08 2.78 1.76
C GLU A 216 5.04 1.26 1.53
N ALA A 217 6.03 0.68 0.83
CA ALA A 217 6.14 -0.78 0.73
C ALA A 217 6.26 -1.44 2.12
N MET A 218 7.12 -0.90 2.98
CA MET A 218 7.31 -1.41 4.34
C MET A 218 6.03 -1.28 5.16
N ARG A 219 5.28 -0.19 5.00
CA ARG A 219 3.98 0.01 5.67
C ARG A 219 2.94 -1.00 5.21
N LEU A 220 2.82 -1.24 3.89
CA LEU A 220 1.89 -2.25 3.37
C LEU A 220 2.27 -3.65 3.87
N ASN A 221 3.55 -3.97 3.92
CA ASN A 221 4.01 -5.25 4.46
C ASN A 221 3.73 -5.37 5.96
N PHE A 222 3.93 -4.28 6.72
CA PHE A 222 3.60 -4.25 8.14
C PHE A 222 2.11 -4.51 8.40
N LEU A 223 1.20 -4.01 7.55
CA LEU A 223 -0.23 -4.36 7.64
C LEU A 223 -0.50 -5.87 7.51
N LEU A 224 0.32 -6.58 6.74
CA LEU A 224 0.22 -8.04 6.61
C LEU A 224 0.78 -8.77 7.85
N VAL A 225 1.82 -8.24 8.47
CA VAL A 225 2.38 -8.79 9.73
C VAL A 225 1.41 -8.60 10.89
N GLU A 226 0.71 -7.47 10.96
CA GLU A 226 -0.23 -7.17 12.04
C GLU A 226 -1.55 -7.96 11.95
N ASN A 227 -1.81 -8.65 10.84
CA ASN A 227 -3.03 -9.43 10.65
C ASN A 227 -2.77 -10.94 10.79
N GLU A 228 -3.48 -11.59 11.71
CA GLU A 228 -3.30 -13.00 12.07
C GLU A 228 -3.43 -13.98 10.89
N LEU A 229 -4.22 -13.65 9.86
CA LEU A 229 -4.42 -14.54 8.71
C LEU A 229 -3.27 -14.46 7.69
N THR A 230 -2.58 -13.32 7.67
CA THR A 230 -1.47 -13.04 6.76
C THR A 230 -0.11 -13.10 7.42
N ASP A 231 -0.01 -13.09 8.75
CA ASP A 231 1.24 -13.22 9.50
C ASP A 231 1.89 -14.60 9.30
N ARG A 232 2.60 -14.73 8.18
CA ARG A 232 3.33 -15.94 7.76
C ARG A 232 4.83 -15.65 7.70
N PRO A 233 5.69 -16.68 7.83
CA PRO A 233 7.13 -16.49 7.82
C PRO A 233 7.66 -15.73 6.60
N GLU A 234 7.04 -15.90 5.43
CA GLU A 234 7.43 -15.22 4.18
C GLU A 234 7.14 -13.71 4.24
N VAL A 235 6.06 -13.30 4.92
CA VAL A 235 5.69 -11.89 5.11
C VAL A 235 6.69 -11.20 6.05
N SER A 236 6.92 -11.81 7.21
CA SER A 236 7.92 -11.35 8.17
C SER A 236 9.32 -11.30 7.57
N ALA A 237 9.71 -12.32 6.78
CA ALA A 237 10.99 -12.35 6.08
C ALA A 237 11.16 -11.19 5.09
N LEU A 238 10.11 -10.89 4.32
CA LEU A 238 10.14 -9.75 3.40
C LEU A 238 10.29 -8.42 4.16
N LEU A 239 9.61 -8.26 5.29
CA LEU A 239 9.73 -7.03 6.08
C LEU A 239 11.11 -6.90 6.71
N SER A 240 11.67 -7.99 7.24
CA SER A 240 13.07 -8.04 7.71
C SER A 240 14.06 -7.61 6.63
N LEU A 241 13.92 -8.16 5.42
CA LEU A 241 14.77 -7.81 4.28
C LEU A 241 14.72 -6.30 4.01
N MET A 242 13.51 -5.73 3.94
CA MET A 242 13.32 -4.29 3.72
C MET A 242 13.90 -3.46 4.86
N CYS A 243 13.78 -3.89 6.11
CA CYS A 243 14.40 -3.24 7.26
C CYS A 243 15.94 -3.21 7.15
N PHE A 244 16.60 -4.33 6.82
CA PHE A 244 18.06 -4.39 6.67
C PHE A 244 18.59 -3.64 5.44
N HIS A 245 17.79 -3.57 4.38
CA HIS A 245 18.12 -2.74 3.23
C HIS A 245 17.98 -1.26 3.59
N SER A 246 16.85 -0.88 4.18
CA SER A 246 16.53 0.50 4.53
C SER A 246 17.42 1.05 5.65
N SER A 247 17.93 0.20 6.54
CA SER A 247 18.80 0.64 7.63
C SER A 247 20.09 1.30 7.16
N ARG A 248 20.52 1.00 5.93
CA ARG A 248 21.77 1.49 5.35
C ARG A 248 21.57 2.64 4.35
N PHE A 249 20.36 3.17 4.20
CA PHE A 249 20.05 4.18 3.18
C PHE A 249 21.06 5.35 3.17
N GLU A 250 21.34 5.93 4.34
CA GLU A 250 22.26 7.07 4.46
C GLU A 250 23.73 6.70 4.30
N ALA A 251 24.09 5.42 4.44
CA ALA A 251 25.47 4.94 4.32
C ALA A 251 25.84 4.51 2.89
N ARG A 252 24.86 4.40 1.98
CA ARG A 252 25.06 3.90 0.61
C ARG A 252 25.52 4.96 -0.38
N MET A 253 25.40 6.24 -0.04
CA MET A 253 25.83 7.35 -0.88
C MET A 253 26.76 8.26 -0.09
N ASN A 254 27.85 8.69 -0.73
CA ASN A 254 28.72 9.71 -0.14
C ASN A 254 28.14 11.12 -0.38
N GLN A 255 28.85 12.14 0.13
CA GLN A 255 28.45 13.54 -0.03
C GLN A 255 28.39 14.00 -1.50
N ASN A 256 29.04 13.29 -2.41
CA ASN A 256 29.04 13.55 -3.85
C ASN A 256 27.90 12.80 -4.58
N GLY A 257 27.08 12.03 -3.87
CA GLY A 257 26.01 11.20 -4.44
C GLY A 257 26.50 9.90 -5.09
N GLU A 258 27.75 9.52 -4.87
CA GLU A 258 28.34 8.30 -5.43
C GLU A 258 28.04 7.09 -4.54
N MET A 259 27.84 5.92 -5.16
CA MET A 259 27.58 4.68 -4.44
C MET A 259 28.81 4.23 -3.65
N VAL A 260 28.61 3.92 -2.37
CA VAL A 260 29.65 3.42 -1.45
C VAL A 260 29.55 1.89 -1.36
N LEU A 261 30.68 1.20 -1.58
CA LEU A 261 30.78 -0.26 -1.43
C LEU A 261 30.49 -0.66 0.01
N TYR A 262 29.91 -1.85 0.19
CA TYR A 262 29.45 -2.31 1.51
C TYR A 262 30.52 -2.24 2.60
N GLU A 263 31.74 -2.67 2.28
CA GLU A 263 32.89 -2.71 3.19
C GLU A 263 33.41 -1.31 3.58
N ASP A 264 33.10 -0.30 2.78
CA ASP A 264 33.50 1.10 2.99
C ASP A 264 32.38 1.96 3.61
N GLN A 265 31.22 1.36 3.91
CA GLN A 265 30.09 2.09 4.50
C GLN A 265 30.38 2.44 5.96
N ASP A 266 30.13 3.70 6.32
CA ASP A 266 30.17 4.13 7.72
C ASP A 266 28.99 3.53 8.50
N GLU A 267 29.28 2.55 9.37
CA GLU A 267 28.30 1.88 10.22
C GLU A 267 27.63 2.82 11.25
N SER A 268 28.19 4.00 11.50
CA SER A 268 27.55 5.01 12.37
C SER A 268 26.32 5.64 11.72
N LEU A 269 26.24 5.60 10.38
CA LEU A 269 25.09 6.08 9.60
C LEU A 269 23.97 5.05 9.48
N TRP A 270 24.15 3.85 10.03
CA TRP A 270 23.13 2.81 9.98
C TRP A 270 22.00 3.10 10.99
N ASN A 271 20.76 3.03 10.52
CA ASN A 271 19.59 3.15 11.38
C ASN A 271 19.45 1.89 12.23
N ARG A 272 19.83 2.00 13.51
CA ARG A 272 19.83 0.90 14.49
C ARG A 272 18.42 0.36 14.76
N GLU A 273 17.41 1.23 14.80
CA GLU A 273 16.02 0.80 15.00
C GLU A 273 15.56 -0.15 13.89
N LEU A 274 15.88 0.15 12.63
CA LEU A 274 15.57 -0.73 11.51
C LEU A 274 16.35 -2.04 11.57
N VAL A 275 17.62 -2.02 11.99
CA VAL A 275 18.41 -3.26 12.19
C VAL A 275 17.74 -4.15 13.26
N GLU A 276 17.36 -3.57 14.39
CA GLU A 276 16.71 -4.29 15.49
C GLU A 276 15.35 -4.84 15.07
N ARG A 277 14.49 -4.01 14.46
CA ARG A 277 13.20 -4.45 13.93
C ARG A 277 13.34 -5.59 12.93
N GLY A 278 14.32 -5.50 12.02
CA GLY A 278 14.61 -6.56 11.06
C GLY A 278 15.03 -7.88 11.70
N GLY A 279 15.74 -7.81 12.83
CA GLY A 279 16.19 -8.98 13.59
C GLY A 279 15.13 -9.61 14.51
N LEU A 280 14.12 -8.83 14.94
CA LEU A 280 13.05 -9.28 15.83
C LEU A 280 11.95 -10.06 15.11
N LEU A 281 11.71 -9.74 13.85
CA LEU A 281 10.71 -10.43 13.03
C LEU A 281 11.14 -11.89 12.82
N PRO A 282 10.22 -12.86 13.01
CA PRO A 282 10.55 -14.26 12.80
C PRO A 282 10.89 -14.46 11.32
N GLY A 283 12.18 -14.69 11.03
CA GLY A 283 12.62 -15.05 9.68
C GLY A 283 11.94 -16.34 9.20
N PRO A 284 12.13 -16.73 7.93
CA PRO A 284 11.69 -18.04 7.47
C PRO A 284 12.24 -19.05 8.46
N ARG A 285 11.37 -19.85 9.09
CA ARG A 285 11.83 -21.03 9.81
C ARG A 285 12.39 -21.94 8.73
N ILE A 286 13.65 -21.72 8.39
CA ILE A 286 14.47 -22.68 7.67
C ILE A 286 14.24 -23.93 8.49
N HIS A 287 13.46 -24.87 7.95
CA HIS A 287 13.39 -26.18 8.53
C HIS A 287 14.84 -26.59 8.57
N ARG A 288 15.43 -26.59 9.77
CA ARG A 288 16.65 -27.31 10.03
C ARG A 288 16.27 -28.72 9.61
N ARG A 289 16.53 -29.08 8.34
CA ARG A 289 16.89 -30.46 8.02
C ARG A 289 17.93 -30.73 9.08
N LYS A 290 17.60 -31.63 10.00
CA LYS A 290 18.55 -32.14 10.97
C LYS A 290 19.81 -32.36 10.16
N THR A 291 20.84 -31.57 10.43
CA THR A 291 22.18 -31.98 10.07
C THR A 291 22.36 -33.25 10.88
N GLU A 292 22.02 -34.39 10.28
CA GLU A 292 22.53 -35.65 10.75
C GLU A 292 24.04 -35.42 10.88
N PRO A 293 24.63 -35.64 12.07
CA PRO A 293 26.06 -35.51 12.20
C PRO A 293 26.66 -36.42 11.14
N LEU A 294 27.47 -35.84 10.25
CA LEU A 294 28.22 -36.58 9.25
C LEU A 294 28.92 -37.73 9.98
N SER A 295 28.34 -38.92 9.88
CA SER A 295 28.97 -40.12 10.41
C SER A 295 30.31 -40.24 9.71
N SER A 296 31.33 -40.64 10.47
CA SER A 296 32.73 -40.78 10.10
C SER A 296 32.99 -41.90 9.07
N ARG A 297 32.15 -42.00 8.03
CA ARG A 297 32.22 -42.96 6.93
C ARG A 297 32.06 -42.28 5.57
N SER A 298 32.89 -41.28 5.29
CA SER A 298 33.17 -40.85 3.91
C SER A 298 34.59 -40.28 3.77
N ARG A 299 35.55 -40.74 4.59
CA ARG A 299 36.97 -40.64 4.28
C ARG A 299 37.40 -41.96 3.64
N ASN A 300 37.18 -42.08 2.33
CA ASN A 300 37.94 -42.94 1.40
C ASN A 300 37.12 -43.16 0.14
N ARG A 301 37.28 -42.26 -0.82
CA ARG A 301 37.26 -42.53 -2.26
C ARG A 301 37.50 -41.21 -2.96
N LEU A 302 38.76 -40.90 -3.21
CA LEU A 302 39.25 -40.07 -4.32
C LEU A 302 40.78 -40.19 -4.32
N LEU A 303 41.27 -41.41 -4.56
CA LEU A 303 42.63 -41.71 -5.03
C LEU A 303 42.56 -42.99 -5.87
N ALA A 304 42.44 -42.82 -7.19
CA ALA A 304 42.80 -43.73 -8.29
C ALA A 304 42.10 -43.24 -9.58
N TYR A 305 42.75 -42.38 -10.38
CA TYR A 305 43.57 -42.69 -11.58
C TYR A 305 42.75 -43.11 -12.82
N PRO A 306 43.18 -42.81 -14.07
CA PRO A 306 44.30 -41.99 -14.52
C PRO A 306 43.92 -40.68 -15.24
#